data_AF-A0AAT9L8I2-F1
#
_entry.id   AF-A0AAT9L8I2-F1
#
_cell.length_a   1.000
_cell.length_b   1.000
_cell.length_c   1.000
_cell.angle_alpha   90.00
_cell.angle_beta   90.00
_cell.angle_gamma   90.00
#
_symmetry.space_group_name_H-M   'P 1'
#
loop_
_entity.id
_entity.type
_entity.pdbx_description
1 polymer ?
#
loop_
_entity_poly.entity_id
_entity_poly.type
_entity_poly.pdbx_seq_one_letter_code
_entity_poly.pdbx_strand_id
1 'polypeptide(L)'
;MRSRLPRKPLRALIALTAISAAAVLLVPSALPASASSVPVGFASRTVEAPTSIVYDPGITWRCYSVSDETAGSNYGNDSRDCGKIDHPNRVNASCTWFGYSSPRGVECPAWRFVTYNWGQDRLRTYPGYDHQVQGQSGAPLKLVLQNNSRGLRDGAGGTQNCELKEVAVSHEYVGSSFRRKADGSTYNFADGRVKVAYDALVRQSGGFGCAEKRALLTTDFIYRTARGINVISVVHFDPGPFSRPNGDGVLWSNNCQKSDGTPDGCRMTVHGEPLIPGERRHLEVDFSDLARKFRGYLNNEAVPTASQIEAVQVVNSAKGADLMAEVSGLDVTVQ
;
A
#
# COMPACT_ATOMS: atom_id res chain seq x y z
N MET A 1 -24.24 35.10 -47.11
CA MET A 1 -23.36 34.02 -47.60
C MET A 1 -23.87 32.72 -46.98
N ARG A 2 -24.69 31.89 -47.66
CA ARG A 2 -24.28 30.73 -48.49
C ARG A 2 -23.03 30.03 -47.93
N SER A 3 -22.94 28.73 -47.65
CA SER A 3 -23.84 27.59 -47.82
C SER A 3 -23.09 26.30 -47.42
N ARG A 4 -23.83 25.27 -46.98
CA ARG A 4 -23.59 23.83 -47.25
C ARG A 4 -22.42 23.09 -46.55
N LEU A 5 -22.78 22.20 -45.62
CA LEU A 5 -22.29 20.80 -45.59
C LEU A 5 -22.71 20.11 -46.91
N PRO A 6 -21.99 19.09 -47.47
CA PRO A 6 -21.99 17.76 -46.83
C PRO A 6 -20.85 16.76 -47.23
N ARG A 7 -20.97 15.53 -46.67
CA ARG A 7 -20.61 14.19 -47.23
C ARG A 7 -19.16 13.66 -47.15
N LYS A 8 -18.99 12.64 -46.28
CA LYS A 8 -18.21 11.39 -46.52
C LYS A 8 -18.64 10.74 -47.86
N PRO A 9 -17.83 9.93 -48.59
CA PRO A 9 -17.56 8.52 -48.22
C PRO A 9 -16.31 7.84 -48.87
N LEU A 10 -16.27 6.49 -48.74
CA LEU A 10 -15.51 5.45 -49.47
C LEU A 10 -14.11 5.05 -48.91
N ARG A 11 -13.97 3.82 -48.37
CA ARG A 11 -13.75 2.47 -49.02
C ARG A 11 -12.26 2.27 -49.37
N ALA A 12 -11.62 1.10 -49.34
CA ALA A 12 -11.88 -0.27 -48.88
C ALA A 12 -10.61 -1.11 -49.22
N LEU A 13 -10.41 -2.26 -48.55
CA LEU A 13 -9.57 -3.43 -48.92
C LEU A 13 -8.04 -3.19 -49.09
N ILE A 14 -7.15 -4.10 -48.68
CA ILE A 14 -6.76 -5.39 -49.30
C ILE A 14 -5.90 -6.16 -48.25
N ALA A 15 -6.30 -7.37 -47.80
CA ALA A 15 -5.76 -8.72 -48.12
C ALA A 15 -4.24 -8.94 -47.85
N LEU A 16 -3.81 -9.78 -46.89
CA LEU A 16 -3.64 -11.27 -46.90
C LEU A 16 -2.37 -11.77 -47.61
N THR A 17 -1.50 -12.47 -46.86
CA THR A 17 -0.61 -13.63 -47.21
C THR A 17 0.39 -13.80 -46.04
N ALA A 18 0.39 -14.85 -45.22
CA ALA A 18 0.58 -16.30 -45.43
C ALA A 18 1.98 -16.67 -45.93
N ILE A 19 2.65 -17.58 -45.19
CA ILE A 19 3.63 -18.65 -45.55
C ILE A 19 4.36 -19.02 -44.24
N SER A 20 4.66 -20.26 -43.85
CA SER A 20 4.16 -21.62 -44.06
C SER A 20 4.94 -22.49 -43.08
N ALA A 21 4.30 -23.55 -42.62
CA ALA A 21 4.87 -24.64 -41.84
C ALA A 21 5.93 -25.45 -42.62
N ALA A 22 6.78 -26.17 -41.87
CA ALA A 22 7.35 -27.45 -42.29
C ALA A 22 7.59 -28.33 -41.06
N ALA A 23 6.65 -29.24 -40.82
CA ALA A 23 6.87 -30.51 -40.13
C ALA A 23 7.40 -31.54 -41.14
N VAL A 24 8.05 -32.62 -40.65
CA VAL A 24 8.22 -33.97 -41.25
C VAL A 24 9.40 -34.66 -40.52
N LEU A 25 9.44 -35.94 -40.12
CA LEU A 25 8.53 -37.08 -40.02
C LEU A 25 9.16 -38.12 -39.07
N LEU A 26 8.31 -39.02 -38.58
CA LEU A 26 8.51 -40.23 -37.76
C LEU A 26 9.49 -41.27 -38.34
N VAL A 27 10.05 -42.13 -37.46
CA VAL A 27 10.01 -43.61 -37.57
C VAL A 27 10.04 -44.26 -36.16
N PRO A 28 9.25 -45.32 -35.88
CA PRO A 28 9.25 -46.09 -34.63
C PRO A 28 10.08 -47.39 -34.71
N SER A 29 10.53 -47.95 -33.58
CA SER A 29 10.71 -49.42 -33.38
C SER A 29 11.13 -49.83 -31.96
N ALA A 30 10.39 -50.84 -31.45
CA ALA A 30 10.78 -51.95 -30.56
C ALA A 30 11.18 -51.73 -29.08
N LEU A 31 10.38 -52.34 -28.20
CA LEU A 31 10.63 -52.71 -26.79
C LEU A 31 11.73 -53.78 -26.65
N PRO A 32 12.37 -53.90 -25.47
CA PRO A 32 11.93 -54.95 -24.55
C PRO A 32 11.77 -54.49 -23.08
N ALA A 33 11.26 -55.42 -22.29
CA ALA A 33 10.65 -55.32 -20.97
C ALA A 33 11.56 -54.95 -19.78
N SER A 34 10.86 -54.59 -18.68
CA SER A 34 11.21 -54.79 -17.27
C SER A 34 12.05 -53.72 -16.56
N ALA A 35 11.36 -52.83 -15.85
CA ALA A 35 11.51 -52.67 -14.39
C ALA A 35 10.42 -51.71 -13.88
N SER A 36 9.52 -52.24 -13.07
CA SER A 36 8.57 -51.44 -12.29
C SER A 36 9.33 -50.63 -11.25
N SER A 37 9.37 -49.32 -11.41
CA SER A 37 9.55 -48.40 -10.29
C SER A 37 8.36 -47.46 -10.28
N VAL A 38 7.47 -47.69 -9.32
CA VAL A 38 6.39 -46.77 -8.94
C VAL A 38 7.02 -45.38 -8.79
N PRO A 39 6.58 -44.34 -9.54
CA PRO A 39 6.95 -43.00 -9.17
C PRO A 39 6.23 -42.74 -7.85
N VAL A 40 7.00 -42.65 -6.77
CA VAL A 40 6.58 -42.01 -5.54
C VAL A 40 6.01 -40.66 -5.98
N GLY A 41 4.70 -40.52 -5.88
CA GLY A 41 4.03 -39.26 -6.12
C GLY A 41 4.61 -38.26 -5.15
N PHE A 42 5.58 -37.47 -5.62
CA PHE A 42 5.79 -36.15 -5.05
C PHE A 42 4.46 -35.45 -5.28
N ALA A 43 3.64 -35.41 -4.23
CA ALA A 43 2.57 -34.45 -4.12
C ALA A 43 3.26 -33.10 -4.28
N SER A 44 3.28 -32.61 -5.52
CA SER A 44 3.64 -31.25 -5.82
C SER A 44 2.63 -30.45 -5.03
N ARG A 45 3.06 -29.92 -3.87
CA ARG A 45 2.33 -28.89 -3.16
C ARG A 45 2.09 -27.84 -4.22
N THR A 46 0.87 -27.78 -4.75
CA THR A 46 0.40 -26.62 -5.49
C THR A 46 0.54 -25.49 -4.49
N VAL A 47 1.63 -24.72 -4.63
CA VAL A 47 1.77 -23.46 -3.92
C VAL A 47 0.61 -22.64 -4.44
N GLU A 48 -0.38 -22.44 -3.57
CA GLU A 48 -1.55 -21.66 -3.89
C GLU A 48 -1.06 -20.26 -4.31
N ALA A 49 -1.55 -19.76 -5.44
CA ALA A 49 -1.10 -18.48 -5.94
C ALA A 49 -1.45 -17.38 -4.93
N PRO A 50 -0.56 -16.40 -4.68
CA PRO A 50 -0.85 -15.32 -3.76
C PRO A 50 -2.13 -14.60 -4.16
N THR A 51 -3.06 -14.46 -3.21
CA THR A 51 -4.36 -13.84 -3.43
C THR A 51 -4.35 -12.43 -2.86
N SER A 52 -4.59 -11.43 -3.71
CA SER A 52 -4.76 -10.06 -3.24
C SER A 52 -6.03 -9.91 -2.40
N ILE A 53 -5.86 -9.30 -1.24
CA ILE A 53 -6.95 -9.03 -0.28
C ILE A 53 -7.41 -7.58 -0.32
N VAL A 54 -6.96 -6.74 -1.25
CA VAL A 54 -7.44 -5.36 -1.46
C VAL A 54 -8.38 -5.28 -2.68
N TYR A 55 -9.25 -4.26 -2.75
CA TYR A 55 -10.19 -4.13 -3.88
C TYR A 55 -9.57 -3.51 -5.14
N ASP A 56 -8.45 -2.82 -5.03
CA ASP A 56 -7.71 -2.19 -6.14
C ASP A 56 -6.21 -2.53 -6.04
N PRO A 57 -5.83 -3.81 -6.28
CA PRO A 57 -4.43 -4.23 -6.21
C PRO A 57 -3.56 -3.41 -7.15
N GLY A 58 -2.45 -2.92 -6.64
CA GLY A 58 -1.53 -2.07 -7.38
C GLY A 58 -1.96 -0.61 -7.51
N ILE A 59 -3.09 -0.23 -6.91
CA ILE A 59 -3.75 1.09 -6.99
C ILE A 59 -3.82 1.58 -8.44
N THR A 60 -4.82 1.09 -9.17
CA THR A 60 -4.97 1.34 -10.61
C THR A 60 -6.09 2.31 -10.94
N TRP A 61 -7.03 2.52 -10.01
CA TRP A 61 -8.24 3.30 -10.25
C TRP A 61 -8.30 4.55 -9.39
N ARG A 62 -8.76 5.66 -9.97
CA ARG A 62 -9.03 6.90 -9.25
C ARG A 62 -10.33 6.77 -8.47
N CYS A 63 -10.19 6.17 -7.30
CA CYS A 63 -11.26 5.99 -6.36
C CYS A 63 -10.76 6.18 -4.93
N TYR A 64 -10.52 7.43 -4.53
CA TYR A 64 -9.76 7.71 -3.32
C TYR A 64 -10.12 9.03 -2.66
N SER A 65 -9.77 9.14 -1.38
CA SER A 65 -10.02 10.32 -0.57
C SER A 65 -8.77 10.86 0.10
N VAL A 66 -8.82 12.11 0.53
CA VAL A 66 -7.81 12.74 1.40
C VAL A 66 -8.45 13.11 2.73
N SER A 67 -7.82 12.68 3.80
CA SER A 67 -8.19 13.09 5.14
C SER A 67 -6.97 13.51 5.94
N ASP A 68 -7.21 14.20 7.05
CA ASP A 68 -6.26 14.21 8.15
C ASP A 68 -6.33 12.89 8.94
N GLU A 69 -5.32 12.65 9.77
CA GLU A 69 -5.24 11.51 10.67
C GLU A 69 -6.42 11.46 11.65
N THR A 70 -6.97 12.63 12.03
CA THR A 70 -8.13 12.73 12.92
C THR A 70 -9.45 12.30 12.28
N ALA A 71 -9.46 11.74 11.06
CA ALA A 71 -10.59 11.12 10.35
C ALA A 71 -11.88 11.98 10.23
N GLY A 72 -11.91 13.18 10.79
CA GLY A 72 -13.10 14.00 10.97
C GLY A 72 -13.29 15.03 9.88
N SER A 73 -12.27 15.24 9.03
CA SER A 73 -12.35 16.21 7.94
C SER A 73 -11.76 15.61 6.67
N ASN A 74 -12.64 15.42 5.68
CA ASN A 74 -12.26 15.13 4.32
C ASN A 74 -11.99 16.44 3.58
N TYR A 75 -10.90 16.51 2.83
CA TYR A 75 -10.51 17.74 2.12
C TYR A 75 -10.48 17.58 0.61
N GLY A 76 -10.74 16.38 0.10
CA GLY A 76 -10.69 16.06 -1.32
C GLY A 76 -10.97 14.59 -1.57
N ASN A 77 -11.51 14.32 -2.75
CA ASN A 77 -11.73 12.99 -3.25
C ASN A 77 -11.76 12.97 -4.78
N ASP A 78 -11.55 11.78 -5.32
CA ASP A 78 -11.70 11.50 -6.74
C ASP A 78 -12.42 10.17 -6.88
N SER A 79 -13.61 10.22 -7.46
CA SER A 79 -14.50 9.06 -7.57
C SER A 79 -14.73 8.60 -9.01
N ARG A 80 -13.94 9.13 -9.97
CA ARG A 80 -14.10 8.90 -11.41
C ARG A 80 -14.14 7.43 -11.80
N ASP A 81 -13.35 6.59 -11.14
CA ASP A 81 -13.22 5.17 -11.50
C ASP A 81 -13.80 4.21 -10.47
N CYS A 82 -14.54 4.70 -9.48
CA CYS A 82 -15.07 3.83 -8.42
C CYS A 82 -16.01 2.73 -8.92
N GLY A 83 -16.70 2.96 -10.04
CA GLY A 83 -17.50 1.93 -10.69
C GLY A 83 -16.70 0.76 -11.27
N LYS A 84 -15.37 0.86 -11.36
CA LYS A 84 -14.50 -0.24 -11.82
C LYS A 84 -14.17 -1.25 -10.73
N ILE A 85 -14.38 -0.86 -9.49
CA ILE A 85 -14.01 -1.62 -8.28
C ILE A 85 -15.22 -1.77 -7.34
N ASP A 86 -16.41 -1.69 -7.94
CA ASP A 86 -17.69 -1.65 -7.26
C ASP A 86 -18.00 -3.00 -6.58
N HIS A 87 -18.09 -3.03 -5.24
CA HIS A 87 -18.29 -4.26 -4.47
C HIS A 87 -19.20 -4.06 -3.24
N PRO A 88 -20.18 -4.95 -2.94
CA PRO A 88 -21.21 -4.69 -1.92
C PRO A 88 -20.69 -4.29 -0.54
N ASN A 89 -19.56 -4.84 -0.14
CA ASN A 89 -18.92 -4.55 1.14
C ASN A 89 -18.24 -3.17 1.21
N ARG A 90 -18.33 -2.35 0.15
CA ARG A 90 -17.82 -0.98 0.13
C ARG A 90 -18.93 0.06 0.31
N VAL A 91 -20.18 -0.36 0.46
CA VAL A 91 -21.30 0.54 0.72
C VAL A 91 -21.26 1.02 2.17
N ASN A 92 -21.24 2.34 2.39
CA ASN A 92 -21.35 2.92 3.72
C ASN A 92 -22.02 4.29 3.67
N ALA A 93 -23.04 4.50 4.50
CA ALA A 93 -23.73 5.79 4.61
C ALA A 93 -22.80 6.95 5.04
N SER A 94 -21.73 6.67 5.76
CA SER A 94 -20.71 7.67 6.11
C SER A 94 -19.86 8.12 4.92
N CYS A 95 -19.93 7.44 3.78
CA CYS A 95 -19.21 7.79 2.55
C CYS A 95 -20.00 8.74 1.63
N THR A 96 -21.12 9.31 2.10
CA THR A 96 -22.01 10.25 1.37
C THR A 96 -21.29 11.39 0.65
N TRP A 97 -20.21 11.93 1.20
CA TRP A 97 -19.44 13.03 0.62
C TRP A 97 -18.57 12.62 -0.58
N PHE A 98 -18.41 11.32 -0.87
CA PHE A 98 -17.61 10.84 -1.99
C PHE A 98 -18.28 11.03 -3.36
N GLY A 99 -19.59 11.29 -3.37
CA GLY A 99 -20.36 11.65 -4.57
C GLY A 99 -20.56 10.51 -5.58
N TYR A 100 -20.06 9.30 -5.30
CA TYR A 100 -20.29 8.11 -6.11
C TYR A 100 -21.30 7.19 -5.44
N SER A 101 -22.43 7.00 -6.13
CA SER A 101 -23.49 6.07 -5.74
C SER A 101 -23.64 4.98 -6.80
N SER A 102 -23.66 3.74 -6.35
CA SER A 102 -24.02 2.56 -7.15
C SER A 102 -25.50 2.22 -6.93
N PRO A 103 -26.08 1.23 -7.64
CA PRO A 103 -27.40 0.69 -7.33
C PRO A 103 -27.54 0.16 -5.88
N ARG A 104 -26.44 -0.06 -5.16
CA ARG A 104 -26.40 -0.53 -3.78
C ARG A 104 -26.37 0.61 -2.75
N GLY A 105 -26.18 1.87 -3.17
CA GLY A 105 -26.05 3.04 -2.30
C GLY A 105 -24.73 3.78 -2.49
N VAL A 106 -24.33 4.57 -1.50
CA VAL A 106 -23.06 5.31 -1.55
C VAL A 106 -21.89 4.39 -1.23
N GLU A 107 -20.90 4.36 -2.11
CA GLU A 107 -19.71 3.52 -2.00
C GLU A 107 -18.52 4.32 -1.44
N CYS A 108 -17.66 3.67 -0.68
CA CYS A 108 -16.46 4.26 -0.09
C CYS A 108 -15.27 4.28 -1.05
N PRO A 109 -14.27 5.16 -0.82
CA PRO A 109 -12.99 5.11 -1.53
C PRO A 109 -12.30 3.74 -1.39
N ALA A 110 -11.48 3.37 -2.37
CA ALA A 110 -10.69 2.13 -2.34
C ALA A 110 -9.37 2.25 -1.58
N TRP A 111 -8.89 3.47 -1.45
CA TRP A 111 -7.65 3.82 -0.79
C TRP A 111 -7.70 5.30 -0.45
N ARG A 112 -6.80 5.77 0.41
CA ARG A 112 -6.79 7.16 0.85
C ARG A 112 -5.38 7.69 1.06
N PHE A 113 -5.25 9.00 0.94
CA PHE A 113 -4.13 9.73 1.54
C PHE A 113 -4.53 10.20 2.93
N VAL A 114 -3.65 9.98 3.90
CA VAL A 114 -3.78 10.49 5.27
C VAL A 114 -2.64 11.45 5.53
N THR A 115 -2.94 12.59 6.13
CA THR A 115 -1.94 13.59 6.51
C THR A 115 -1.93 13.77 8.02
N TYR A 116 -0.72 13.87 8.60
CA TYR A 116 -0.54 14.12 10.03
C TYR A 116 0.08 15.49 10.27
N ASN A 117 -0.50 16.25 11.21
CA ASN A 117 -0.05 17.58 11.63
C ASN A 117 0.12 18.58 10.47
N TRP A 118 -0.59 18.42 9.36
CA TRP A 118 -0.64 19.42 8.30
C TRP A 118 -1.77 20.42 8.57
N GLY A 119 -1.47 21.72 8.42
CA GLY A 119 -2.50 22.76 8.48
C GLY A 119 -3.47 22.61 7.30
N GLN A 120 -4.78 22.72 7.54
CA GLN A 120 -5.82 22.54 6.53
C GLN A 120 -5.62 23.45 5.30
N ASP A 121 -5.21 24.69 5.53
CA ASP A 121 -4.90 25.71 4.53
C ASP A 121 -3.69 25.37 3.66
N ARG A 122 -2.86 24.41 4.08
CA ARG A 122 -1.65 23.96 3.39
C ARG A 122 -1.82 22.61 2.70
N LEU A 123 -2.94 21.92 2.90
CA LEU A 123 -3.23 20.61 2.30
C LEU A 123 -3.41 20.66 0.76
N ARG A 124 -3.84 21.80 0.23
CA ARG A 124 -3.91 22.04 -1.23
C ARG A 124 -2.73 22.87 -1.74
N THR A 125 -2.10 23.61 -0.84
CA THR A 125 -1.04 24.57 -1.12
C THR A 125 0.32 23.92 -0.87
N TYR A 126 0.70 23.01 -1.77
CA TYR A 126 2.02 22.40 -1.95
C TYR A 126 2.81 21.91 -0.68
N PRO A 127 3.11 20.60 -0.56
CA PRO A 127 2.72 19.52 -1.47
C PRO A 127 1.23 19.24 -1.31
N GLY A 128 0.46 19.72 -2.28
CA GLY A 128 -0.98 19.62 -2.33
C GLY A 128 -1.38 18.31 -3.01
N TYR A 129 -2.58 17.84 -2.70
CA TYR A 129 -3.14 16.61 -3.23
C TYR A 129 -3.20 16.51 -4.76
N ASP A 130 -3.40 17.63 -5.47
CA ASP A 130 -3.69 17.65 -6.91
C ASP A 130 -2.56 17.10 -7.81
N HIS A 131 -1.36 16.89 -7.24
CA HIS A 131 -0.21 16.31 -7.95
C HIS A 131 0.27 14.97 -7.40
N GLN A 132 -0.44 14.42 -6.40
CA GLN A 132 -0.04 13.19 -5.72
C GLN A 132 -0.35 11.91 -6.52
N VAL A 133 -1.18 11.99 -7.56
CA VAL A 133 -1.61 10.80 -8.33
C VAL A 133 -1.36 10.97 -9.81
N GLN A 134 -0.35 10.26 -10.30
CA GLN A 134 0.14 10.32 -11.66
C GLN A 134 -0.17 9.02 -12.40
N GLY A 135 -0.39 9.12 -13.71
CA GLY A 135 -0.69 7.97 -14.56
C GLY A 135 -2.13 7.92 -15.05
N GLN A 136 -2.35 7.01 -15.99
CA GLN A 136 -3.66 6.72 -16.57
C GLN A 136 -4.39 5.67 -15.72
N SER A 137 -5.67 5.92 -15.46
CA SER A 137 -6.53 4.96 -14.78
C SER A 137 -6.61 3.64 -15.53
N GLY A 138 -6.56 2.53 -14.80
CA GLY A 138 -6.53 1.16 -15.35
C GLY A 138 -5.12 0.61 -15.55
N ALA A 139 -4.09 1.38 -15.22
CA ALA A 139 -2.71 0.92 -15.05
C ALA A 139 -2.23 1.32 -13.63
N PRO A 140 -1.18 0.67 -13.08
CA PRO A 140 -0.65 1.05 -11.78
C PRO A 140 -0.36 2.55 -11.71
N LEU A 141 -1.06 3.23 -10.82
CA LEU A 141 -0.89 4.66 -10.60
C LEU A 141 0.39 4.88 -9.80
N LYS A 142 1.02 6.02 -10.04
CA LYS A 142 2.16 6.50 -9.27
C LYS A 142 1.66 7.50 -8.24
N LEU A 143 1.91 7.17 -6.97
CA LEU A 143 1.48 7.91 -5.81
C LEU A 143 2.67 8.65 -5.22
N VAL A 144 2.60 9.97 -5.14
CA VAL A 144 3.68 10.82 -4.63
C VAL A 144 3.33 11.26 -3.22
N LEU A 145 4.06 10.72 -2.26
CA LEU A 145 4.01 11.11 -0.86
C LEU A 145 5.13 12.11 -0.64
N GLN A 146 4.80 13.39 -0.52
CA GLN A 146 5.80 14.44 -0.36
C GLN A 146 5.58 15.19 0.95
N ASN A 147 6.67 15.38 1.68
CA ASN A 147 6.70 16.02 2.96
C ASN A 147 7.82 17.07 2.98
N ASN A 148 7.44 18.34 2.86
CA ASN A 148 8.38 19.46 2.78
C ASN A 148 8.45 20.22 4.12
N SER A 149 8.69 19.50 5.21
CA SER A 149 8.65 20.07 6.56
C SER A 149 9.79 21.08 6.82
N ARG A 150 10.85 21.10 6.00
CA ARG A 150 12.01 21.99 6.18
C ARG A 150 11.64 23.46 6.02
N GLY A 151 10.75 23.80 5.10
CA GLY A 151 10.36 25.20 4.85
C GLY A 151 9.40 25.77 5.90
N LEU A 152 8.85 24.94 6.79
CA LEU A 152 7.81 25.35 7.71
C LEU A 152 8.39 26.15 8.89
N ARG A 153 7.77 27.30 9.16
CA ARG A 153 8.06 28.14 10.33
C ARG A 153 6.91 28.11 11.32
N ASP A 154 7.20 28.29 12.60
CA ASP A 154 6.18 28.55 13.61
C ASP A 154 5.53 29.93 13.40
N GLY A 155 4.29 30.09 13.88
CA GLY A 155 3.57 31.36 13.77
C GLY A 155 4.04 32.43 14.76
N ALA A 156 4.81 32.06 15.79
CA ALA A 156 5.12 32.91 16.92
C ALA A 156 6.53 33.56 16.88
N GLY A 157 7.44 33.11 16.00
CA GLY A 157 8.79 33.67 15.99
C GLY A 157 9.62 33.44 14.72
N GLY A 158 9.04 32.87 13.67
CA GLY A 158 9.78 32.55 12.45
C GLY A 158 10.83 31.45 12.66
N THR A 159 10.73 30.68 13.76
CA THR A 159 11.65 29.58 14.04
C THR A 159 11.26 28.34 13.24
N GLN A 160 12.18 27.40 13.05
CA GLN A 160 11.89 26.16 12.34
C GLN A 160 10.77 25.37 13.04
N ASN A 161 9.70 25.03 12.33
CA ASN A 161 8.72 24.07 12.84
C ASN A 161 9.37 22.68 12.85
N CYS A 162 9.46 22.09 14.05
CA CYS A 162 10.03 20.78 14.32
C CYS A 162 8.99 19.77 14.81
N GLU A 163 7.73 19.95 14.46
CA GLU A 163 6.71 18.92 14.63
C GLU A 163 6.88 17.83 13.57
N LEU A 164 6.56 16.60 13.96
CA LEU A 164 6.44 15.50 13.01
C LEU A 164 5.32 15.82 12.02
N LYS A 165 5.64 15.70 10.73
CA LYS A 165 4.67 15.74 9.64
C LYS A 165 4.68 14.39 8.96
N GLU A 166 3.52 13.91 8.54
CA GLU A 166 3.43 12.67 7.78
C GLU A 166 2.46 12.79 6.62
N VAL A 167 2.76 12.08 5.55
CA VAL A 167 1.85 11.79 4.45
C VAL A 167 1.89 10.30 4.22
N ALA A 168 0.73 9.65 4.31
CA ALA A 168 0.59 8.22 4.12
C ALA A 168 -0.37 7.94 2.98
N VAL A 169 -0.12 6.85 2.24
CA VAL A 169 -1.15 6.18 1.44
C VAL A 169 -1.57 4.91 2.16
N SER A 170 -2.87 4.65 2.23
CA SER A 170 -3.39 3.40 2.78
C SER A 170 -4.47 2.80 1.91
N HIS A 171 -4.47 1.47 1.82
CA HIS A 171 -5.69 0.73 1.51
C HIS A 171 -6.52 0.72 2.78
N GLU A 172 -7.53 1.58 2.85
CA GLU A 172 -8.35 1.74 4.04
C GLU A 172 -9.72 2.29 3.68
N TYR A 173 -10.75 1.69 4.27
CA TYR A 173 -12.16 1.99 4.02
C TYR A 173 -12.84 2.19 5.37
N VAL A 174 -13.89 3.02 5.40
CA VAL A 174 -14.77 3.09 6.58
C VAL A 174 -15.48 1.73 6.72
N GLY A 175 -14.99 0.87 7.61
CA GLY A 175 -15.58 -0.42 7.99
C GLY A 175 -14.82 -1.69 7.53
N SER A 176 -13.90 -1.64 6.56
CA SER A 176 -13.04 -2.78 6.19
C SER A 176 -11.92 -2.39 5.20
N SER A 177 -10.66 -2.40 5.62
CA SER A 177 -9.50 -2.09 4.75
C SER A 177 -9.25 -3.08 3.61
N PHE A 178 -9.84 -4.27 3.73
CA PHE A 178 -9.62 -5.40 2.87
C PHE A 178 -10.94 -5.99 2.38
N ARG A 179 -10.85 -6.76 1.30
CA ARG A 179 -11.89 -7.65 0.82
C ARG A 179 -12.31 -8.58 1.96
N ARG A 180 -13.60 -8.89 2.03
CA ARG A 180 -14.06 -10.03 2.85
C ARG A 180 -13.87 -11.31 2.05
N LYS A 181 -13.73 -12.43 2.77
CA LYS A 181 -13.77 -13.76 2.16
C LYS A 181 -15.16 -14.03 1.60
N ALA A 182 -15.30 -15.12 0.83
CA ALA A 182 -16.56 -15.53 0.23
C ALA A 182 -17.68 -15.76 1.28
N ASP A 183 -17.33 -16.12 2.51
CA ASP A 183 -18.24 -16.31 3.64
C ASP A 183 -18.53 -15.01 4.42
N GLY A 184 -17.99 -13.87 4.00
CA GLY A 184 -18.13 -12.56 4.67
C GLY A 184 -17.16 -12.30 5.82
N SER A 185 -16.33 -13.28 6.21
CA SER A 185 -15.35 -13.13 7.29
C SER A 185 -14.16 -12.23 6.90
N THR A 186 -13.45 -11.73 7.91
CA THR A 186 -12.22 -10.94 7.74
C THR A 186 -11.02 -11.83 7.46
N TYR A 187 -10.03 -11.28 6.75
CA TYR A 187 -8.70 -11.88 6.70
C TYR A 187 -7.98 -11.71 8.03
N ASN A 188 -7.26 -12.76 8.40
CA ASN A 188 -6.45 -12.85 9.60
C ASN A 188 -5.16 -13.63 9.33
N PHE A 189 -4.28 -13.72 10.32
CA PHE A 189 -3.00 -14.42 10.21
C PHE A 189 -3.12 -15.95 10.11
N ALA A 190 -4.30 -16.55 10.33
CA ALA A 190 -4.56 -17.97 10.12
C ALA A 190 -4.76 -18.31 8.64
N ASP A 191 -5.13 -17.32 7.82
CA ASP A 191 -5.47 -17.53 6.41
C ASP A 191 -4.27 -17.75 5.51
N GLY A 192 -3.06 -17.49 6.03
CA GLY A 192 -1.83 -17.69 5.32
C GLY A 192 -0.76 -16.67 5.70
N ARG A 193 0.31 -16.68 4.92
CA ARG A 193 1.42 -15.75 4.99
C ARG A 193 1.03 -14.44 4.32
N VAL A 194 1.02 -13.37 5.11
CA VAL A 194 0.62 -12.02 4.67
C VAL A 194 1.85 -11.28 4.18
N LYS A 195 1.78 -10.81 2.93
CA LYS A 195 2.82 -10.01 2.31
C LYS A 195 2.29 -8.68 1.82
N VAL A 196 3.10 -7.65 1.96
CA VAL A 196 2.88 -6.34 1.32
C VAL A 196 4.00 -6.13 0.32
N ALA A 197 3.65 -5.75 -0.90
CA ALA A 197 4.63 -5.47 -1.94
C ALA A 197 4.29 -4.18 -2.68
N TYR A 198 5.32 -3.45 -3.10
CA TYR A 198 5.20 -2.22 -3.90
C TYR A 198 6.55 -1.79 -4.47
N ASP A 199 6.53 -1.00 -5.53
CA ASP A 199 7.72 -0.29 -5.99
C ASP A 199 7.83 1.07 -5.30
N ALA A 200 9.03 1.41 -4.85
CA ALA A 200 9.32 2.66 -4.16
C ALA A 200 10.53 3.37 -4.78
N LEU A 201 10.46 4.70 -4.84
CA LEU A 201 11.59 5.58 -5.10
C LEU A 201 11.59 6.70 -4.07
N VAL A 202 12.69 6.87 -3.35
CA VAL A 202 12.84 7.97 -2.38
C VAL A 202 13.80 9.03 -2.91
N ARG A 203 13.46 10.30 -2.66
CA ARG A 203 14.34 11.44 -2.86
C ARG A 203 14.30 12.31 -1.62
N GLN A 204 15.44 12.45 -0.96
CA GLN A 204 15.65 13.41 0.12
C GLN A 204 16.43 14.58 -0.45
N SER A 205 15.96 15.79 -0.21
CA SER A 205 16.64 17.01 -0.67
C SER A 205 16.85 17.95 0.50
N GLY A 206 17.88 18.79 0.40
CA GLY A 206 18.26 19.68 1.49
C GLY A 206 18.86 18.95 2.69
N GLY A 207 18.95 19.68 3.81
CA GLY A 207 19.42 19.15 5.09
C GLY A 207 18.33 19.21 6.16
N PHE A 208 18.65 18.70 7.34
CA PHE A 208 17.78 18.73 8.51
C PHE A 208 17.82 20.10 9.19
N GLY A 209 16.64 20.70 9.38
CA GLY A 209 16.47 21.94 10.14
C GLY A 209 16.25 21.73 11.64
N CYS A 210 16.06 20.49 12.09
CA CYS A 210 15.74 20.13 13.47
C CYS A 210 16.82 19.25 14.08
N ALA A 211 16.91 19.25 15.42
CA ALA A 211 17.86 18.42 16.16
C ALA A 211 17.61 16.92 15.92
N GLU A 212 16.33 16.51 15.93
CA GLU A 212 15.92 15.18 15.53
C GLU A 212 15.96 15.07 13.99
N LYS A 213 16.79 14.17 13.47
CA LYS A 213 16.97 13.95 12.03
C LYS A 213 15.99 12.90 11.51
N ARG A 214 14.70 13.25 11.40
CA ARG A 214 13.69 12.31 10.90
C ARG A 214 13.36 12.59 9.44
N ALA A 215 13.64 11.62 8.58
CA ALA A 215 13.18 11.54 7.19
C ALA A 215 13.04 10.05 6.84
N LEU A 216 11.85 9.48 7.07
CA LEU A 216 11.60 8.05 6.98
C LEU A 216 10.59 7.73 5.89
N LEU A 217 10.82 6.61 5.22
CA LEU A 217 9.76 5.87 4.54
C LEU A 217 9.53 4.57 5.30
N THR A 218 8.30 4.35 5.78
CA THR A 218 7.91 3.12 6.45
C THR A 218 6.75 2.42 5.76
N THR A 219 6.68 1.09 5.93
CA THR A 219 5.46 0.32 5.71
C THR A 219 4.90 -0.07 7.06
N ASP A 220 3.70 0.41 7.37
CA ASP A 220 2.99 0.14 8.59
C ASP A 220 1.90 -0.90 8.34
N PHE A 221 1.97 -1.99 9.11
CA PHE A 221 0.97 -3.04 9.11
C PHE A 221 0.19 -2.99 10.41
N ILE A 222 -1.10 -2.69 10.28
CA ILE A 222 -2.00 -2.46 11.40
C ILE A 222 -2.92 -3.67 11.55
N TYR A 223 -2.98 -4.23 12.75
CA TYR A 223 -3.81 -5.39 13.03
C TYR A 223 -4.48 -5.28 14.40
N ARG A 224 -5.68 -5.84 14.52
CA ARG A 224 -6.46 -5.83 15.76
C ARG A 224 -6.39 -7.18 16.45
N THR A 225 -6.24 -7.11 17.76
CA THR A 225 -6.35 -8.23 18.69
C THR A 225 -7.45 -7.93 19.70
N ALA A 226 -7.79 -8.90 20.56
CA ALA A 226 -8.67 -8.66 21.71
C ALA A 226 -8.16 -7.55 22.65
N ARG A 227 -6.85 -7.23 22.63
CA ARG A 227 -6.21 -6.23 23.49
C ARG A 227 -6.15 -4.83 22.88
N GLY A 228 -6.48 -4.68 21.59
CA GLY A 228 -6.43 -3.40 20.89
C GLY A 228 -5.78 -3.46 19.51
N ILE A 229 -5.40 -2.29 19.01
CA ILE A 229 -4.78 -2.08 17.70
C ILE A 229 -3.25 -2.12 17.84
N ASN A 230 -2.61 -2.99 17.07
CA ASN A 230 -1.18 -3.19 17.06
C ASN A 230 -0.60 -2.72 15.72
N VAL A 231 0.68 -2.36 15.72
CA VAL A 231 1.38 -1.85 14.52
C VAL A 231 2.78 -2.46 14.43
N ILE A 232 3.10 -3.02 13.25
CA ILE A 232 4.47 -3.35 12.87
C ILE A 232 4.88 -2.36 11.78
N SER A 233 5.86 -1.52 12.07
CA SER A 233 6.44 -0.56 11.13
C SER A 233 7.78 -1.06 10.61
N VAL A 234 7.95 -1.05 9.29
CA VAL A 234 9.19 -1.45 8.62
C VAL A 234 9.81 -0.25 7.95
N VAL A 235 11.01 0.13 8.39
CA VAL A 235 11.75 1.29 7.87
C VAL A 235 12.53 0.87 6.63
N HIS A 236 12.20 1.48 5.50
CA HIS A 236 12.86 1.28 4.20
C HIS A 236 13.87 2.38 3.90
N PHE A 237 13.66 3.58 4.44
CA PHE A 237 14.59 4.69 4.27
C PHE A 237 14.79 5.41 5.60
N ASP A 238 16.06 5.62 5.97
CA ASP A 238 16.50 6.41 7.12
C ASP A 238 17.91 6.97 6.85
N PRO A 239 18.05 8.25 6.43
CA PRO A 239 19.32 8.83 6.00
C PRO A 239 20.22 9.29 7.17
N GLY A 240 19.76 9.20 8.41
CA GLY A 240 20.57 9.55 9.57
C GLY A 240 19.90 8.99 10.80
N PRO A 241 20.53 8.01 11.49
CA PRO A 241 19.86 6.97 12.26
C PRO A 241 18.85 7.60 13.20
N PHE A 242 17.60 7.67 12.73
CA PHE A 242 16.47 8.08 13.53
C PHE A 242 16.40 7.22 14.80
N SER A 243 16.90 6.00 14.69
CA SER A 243 17.14 5.10 15.80
C SER A 243 18.37 4.24 15.52
N ARG A 244 19.16 3.95 16.56
CA ARG A 244 20.14 2.85 16.49
C ARG A 244 19.40 1.58 16.85
N PRO A 245 19.42 0.54 16.00
CA PRO A 245 18.76 -0.71 16.33
C PRO A 245 19.39 -1.35 17.56
N ASN A 246 18.58 -2.06 18.34
CA ASN A 246 19.04 -3.02 19.33
C ASN A 246 19.79 -4.17 18.63
N GLY A 247 20.48 -5.02 19.42
CA GLY A 247 21.27 -6.14 18.89
C GLY A 247 20.47 -7.18 18.08
N ASP A 248 19.15 -7.16 18.17
CA ASP A 248 18.22 -8.02 17.42
C ASP A 248 17.55 -7.33 16.22
N GLY A 249 17.89 -6.06 15.95
CA GLY A 249 17.41 -5.29 14.80
C GLY A 249 16.13 -4.47 15.05
N VAL A 250 15.59 -4.45 16.27
CA VAL A 250 14.45 -3.60 16.63
C VAL A 250 14.91 -2.16 16.86
N LEU A 251 14.23 -1.22 16.22
CA LEU A 251 14.52 0.22 16.31
C LEU A 251 13.80 0.88 17.47
N TRP A 252 12.54 0.52 17.67
CA TRP A 252 11.70 1.06 18.73
C TRP A 252 10.55 0.10 19.02
N SER A 253 10.08 0.10 20.27
CA SER A 253 8.81 -0.53 20.65
C SER A 253 8.22 0.19 21.86
N ASN A 254 6.89 0.21 21.95
CA ASN A 254 6.20 0.64 23.17
C ASN A 254 6.07 -0.50 24.21
N ASN A 255 6.59 -1.69 23.94
CA ASN A 255 6.45 -2.89 24.77
C ASN A 255 5.00 -3.19 25.17
N CYS A 256 4.04 -2.86 24.28
CA CYS A 256 2.60 -3.03 24.49
C CYS A 256 2.08 -2.26 25.71
N GLN A 257 2.68 -1.11 25.99
CA GLN A 257 2.34 -0.23 27.10
C GLN A 257 2.20 1.21 26.62
N LYS A 258 1.36 1.98 27.32
CA LYS A 258 1.34 3.43 27.23
C LYS A 258 2.53 4.02 27.99
N SER A 259 2.76 5.31 27.83
CA SER A 259 3.81 6.04 28.55
C SER A 259 3.65 6.01 30.07
N ASP A 260 2.43 5.79 30.58
CA ASP A 260 2.14 5.64 32.02
C ASP A 260 2.29 4.18 32.53
N GLY A 261 2.72 3.25 31.67
CA GLY A 261 2.91 1.84 32.00
C GLY A 261 1.64 0.99 31.95
N THR A 262 0.47 1.57 31.65
CA THR A 262 -0.76 0.78 31.46
C THR A 262 -0.75 0.01 30.15
N PRO A 263 -1.47 -1.12 30.03
CA PRO A 263 -1.52 -1.90 28.78
C PRO A 263 -2.02 -1.07 27.59
N ASP A 264 -1.40 -1.30 26.44
CA ASP A 264 -1.77 -0.73 25.14
C ASP A 264 -1.60 -1.78 24.03
N GLY A 265 -2.05 -1.46 22.82
CA GLY A 265 -1.66 -2.22 21.64
C GLY A 265 -0.15 -2.20 21.42
N CYS A 266 0.41 -3.31 20.98
CA CYS A 266 1.83 -3.44 20.70
C CYS A 266 2.21 -2.66 19.44
N ARG A 267 3.23 -1.81 19.55
CA ARG A 267 3.86 -1.12 18.43
C ARG A 267 5.32 -1.47 18.40
N MET A 268 5.83 -1.80 17.23
CA MET A 268 7.25 -2.02 17.02
C MET A 268 7.70 -1.47 15.67
N THR A 269 8.97 -1.09 15.60
CA THR A 269 9.61 -0.59 14.40
C THR A 269 10.90 -1.36 14.15
N VAL A 270 11.12 -1.81 12.92
CA VAL A 270 12.30 -2.60 12.51
C VAL A 270 12.85 -2.09 11.20
N HIS A 271 14.11 -2.39 10.87
CA HIS A 271 14.61 -2.16 9.52
C HIS A 271 14.11 -3.22 8.54
N GLY A 272 13.69 -2.78 7.36
CA GLY A 272 13.44 -3.62 6.21
C GLY A 272 14.57 -3.56 5.20
N GLU A 273 14.24 -3.93 3.96
CA GLU A 273 15.14 -3.72 2.82
C GLU A 273 15.38 -2.21 2.62
N PRO A 274 16.65 -1.77 2.59
CA PRO A 274 16.98 -0.36 2.50
C PRO A 274 16.81 0.18 1.07
N LEU A 275 16.25 1.38 0.97
CA LEU A 275 16.20 2.16 -0.26
C LEU A 275 17.40 3.11 -0.35
N ILE A 276 18.02 3.12 -1.52
CA ILE A 276 19.05 4.09 -1.88
C ILE A 276 18.33 5.29 -2.52
N PRO A 277 18.56 6.54 -2.05
CA PRO A 277 18.01 7.72 -2.68
C PRO A 277 18.26 7.78 -4.19
N GLY A 278 17.23 8.07 -4.97
CA GLY A 278 17.33 8.15 -6.43
C GLY A 278 17.15 6.81 -7.16
N GLU A 279 17.18 5.68 -6.46
CA GLU A 279 16.95 4.36 -7.04
C GLU A 279 15.53 3.87 -6.79
N ARG A 280 14.87 3.38 -7.85
CA ARG A 280 13.60 2.66 -7.72
C ARG A 280 13.89 1.21 -7.36
N ARG A 281 13.21 0.69 -6.34
CA ARG A 281 13.30 -0.71 -5.93
C ARG A 281 11.92 -1.29 -5.71
N HIS A 282 11.81 -2.59 -5.93
CA HIS A 282 10.68 -3.38 -5.48
C HIS A 282 10.90 -3.73 -4.02
N LEU A 283 9.93 -3.44 -3.16
CA LEU A 283 9.93 -3.79 -1.75
C LEU A 283 8.90 -4.89 -1.53
N GLU A 284 9.31 -5.94 -0.82
CA GLU A 284 8.41 -6.98 -0.32
C GLU A 284 8.62 -7.12 1.20
N VAL A 285 7.53 -7.05 1.96
CA VAL A 285 7.54 -7.21 3.40
C VAL A 285 6.63 -8.37 3.77
N ASP A 286 7.22 -9.39 4.40
CA ASP A 286 6.50 -10.51 4.98
C ASP A 286 6.19 -10.24 6.45
N PHE A 287 4.99 -9.72 6.69
CA PHE A 287 4.55 -9.39 8.04
C PHE A 287 4.28 -10.64 8.89
N SER A 288 3.98 -11.79 8.28
CA SER A 288 3.86 -13.04 9.03
C SER A 288 5.19 -13.54 9.57
N ASP A 289 6.28 -13.41 8.80
CA ASP A 289 7.61 -13.77 9.29
C ASP A 289 8.14 -12.74 10.31
N LEU A 290 7.92 -11.43 10.09
CA LEU A 290 8.26 -10.41 11.08
C LEU A 290 7.52 -10.61 12.40
N ALA A 291 6.21 -10.88 12.36
CA ALA A 291 5.40 -11.20 13.53
C ALA A 291 5.94 -12.42 14.30
N ARG A 292 6.40 -13.45 13.58
CA ARG A 292 6.99 -14.64 14.18
C ARG A 292 8.36 -14.34 14.81
N LYS A 293 9.24 -13.66 14.06
CA LYS A 293 10.60 -13.33 14.46
C LYS A 293 10.61 -12.44 15.71
N PHE A 294 9.74 -11.44 15.77
CA PHE A 294 9.72 -10.43 16.81
C PHE A 294 8.58 -10.61 17.83
N ARG A 295 8.04 -11.82 17.96
CA ARG A 295 6.95 -12.14 18.91
C ARG A 295 7.19 -11.65 20.34
N GLY A 296 8.44 -11.56 20.78
CA GLY A 296 8.81 -11.03 22.10
C GLY A 296 8.39 -9.58 22.33
N TYR A 297 8.42 -8.77 21.28
CA TYR A 297 7.96 -7.37 21.30
C TYR A 297 6.45 -7.23 21.10
N LEU A 298 5.79 -8.33 20.74
CA LEU A 298 4.36 -8.42 20.49
C LEU A 298 3.68 -9.21 21.63
N ASN A 299 4.17 -9.01 22.86
CA ASN A 299 3.66 -9.60 24.10
C ASN A 299 3.81 -11.14 24.20
N ASN A 300 4.72 -11.76 23.45
CA ASN A 300 4.95 -13.22 23.39
C ASN A 300 3.73 -14.07 22.99
N GLU A 301 2.57 -13.46 22.84
CA GLU A 301 1.45 -14.03 22.11
C GLU A 301 1.93 -14.07 20.67
N ALA A 302 2.10 -15.28 20.11
CA ALA A 302 2.17 -15.42 18.66
C ALA A 302 1.05 -14.55 18.11
N VAL A 303 1.33 -13.56 17.25
CA VAL A 303 0.30 -12.67 16.69
C VAL A 303 -0.91 -13.55 16.42
N PRO A 304 -1.98 -13.44 17.23
CA PRO A 304 -2.96 -14.51 17.30
C PRO A 304 -3.40 -14.82 15.88
N THR A 305 -3.45 -16.08 15.46
CA THR A 305 -3.80 -16.39 14.08
C THR A 305 -5.16 -15.78 13.72
N ALA A 306 -6.06 -15.62 14.71
CA ALA A 306 -7.32 -14.90 14.60
C ALA A 306 -7.23 -13.35 14.55
N SER A 307 -6.02 -12.75 14.59
CA SER A 307 -5.83 -11.30 14.56
C SER A 307 -6.31 -10.74 13.23
N GLN A 308 -7.26 -9.83 13.29
CA GLN A 308 -7.80 -9.20 12.10
C GLN A 308 -6.76 -8.25 11.51
N ILE A 309 -6.54 -8.36 10.20
CA ILE A 309 -5.73 -7.39 9.47
C ILE A 309 -6.58 -6.13 9.29
N GLU A 310 -6.14 -5.00 9.83
CA GLU A 310 -6.93 -3.77 9.89
C GLU A 310 -6.56 -2.79 8.80
N ALA A 311 -5.27 -2.60 8.47
CA ALA A 311 -4.84 -1.72 7.38
C ALA A 311 -3.37 -1.94 7.03
N VAL A 312 -2.99 -1.47 5.84
CA VAL A 312 -1.60 -1.29 5.42
C VAL A 312 -1.43 0.15 4.97
N GLN A 313 -0.38 0.80 5.46
CA GLN A 313 -0.03 2.17 5.11
C GLN A 313 1.43 2.24 4.69
N VAL A 314 1.72 3.00 3.63
CA VAL A 314 3.09 3.44 3.34
C VAL A 314 3.19 4.89 3.77
N VAL A 315 4.11 5.18 4.69
CA VAL A 315 4.16 6.45 5.41
C VAL A 315 5.48 7.18 5.13
N ASN A 316 5.37 8.42 4.68
CA ASN A 316 6.48 9.35 4.56
C ASN A 316 6.45 10.30 5.77
N SER A 317 7.42 10.13 6.68
CA SER A 317 7.50 10.85 7.95
C SER A 317 8.74 11.75 7.97
N ALA A 318 8.56 13.05 8.18
CA ALA A 318 9.67 13.99 8.23
C ALA A 318 9.54 15.02 9.36
N LYS A 319 10.69 15.48 9.87
CA LYS A 319 10.79 16.56 10.86
C LYS A 319 11.89 17.53 10.47
N GLY A 320 11.50 18.73 10.04
CA GLY A 320 12.41 19.75 9.52
C GLY A 320 13.24 19.29 8.32
N ALA A 321 12.73 18.35 7.53
CA ALA A 321 13.38 17.80 6.35
C ALA A 321 12.40 17.72 5.17
N ASP A 322 12.95 17.72 3.95
CA ASP A 322 12.19 17.51 2.72
C ASP A 322 12.40 16.07 2.25
N LEU A 323 11.31 15.31 2.19
CA LEU A 323 11.30 13.92 1.76
C LEU A 323 10.18 13.69 0.75
N MET A 324 10.54 13.12 -0.39
CA MET A 324 9.59 12.65 -1.39
C MET A 324 9.73 11.14 -1.54
N ALA A 325 8.61 10.43 -1.56
CA ALA A 325 8.53 9.03 -1.92
C ALA A 325 7.52 8.87 -3.06
N GLU A 326 7.90 8.12 -4.09
CA GLU A 326 6.99 7.65 -5.12
C GLU A 326 6.69 6.19 -4.83
N VAL A 327 5.41 5.83 -4.80
CA VAL A 327 4.91 4.48 -4.56
C VAL A 327 4.04 4.06 -5.73
N SER A 328 4.19 2.84 -6.21
CA SER A 328 3.31 2.24 -7.22
C SER A 328 3.20 0.74 -7.02
N GLY A 329 2.13 0.13 -7.52
CA GLY A 329 2.00 -1.33 -7.44
C GLY A 329 1.78 -1.84 -6.02
N LEU A 330 1.24 -1.01 -5.11
CA LEU A 330 0.94 -1.42 -3.74
C LEU A 330 -0.13 -2.50 -3.71
N ASP A 331 0.22 -3.66 -3.17
CA ASP A 331 -0.69 -4.79 -2.99
C ASP A 331 -0.45 -5.47 -1.64
N VAL A 332 -1.50 -6.12 -1.15
CA VAL A 332 -1.49 -6.93 0.06
C VAL A 332 -2.02 -8.30 -0.30
N THR A 333 -1.21 -9.33 -0.10
CA THR A 333 -1.54 -10.71 -0.50
C THR A 333 -1.48 -11.66 0.68
N VAL A 334 -2.25 -12.75 0.57
CA VAL A 334 -2.23 -13.91 1.47
C VAL A 334 -1.90 -15.16 0.63
N GLN A 335 -1.01 -16.02 1.14
CA GLN A 335 -0.53 -17.24 0.48
C GLN A 335 -0.24 -18.39 1.46
#